data_AF-X1CNN9-F1
#
_entry.id   AF-X1CNN9-F1
#
_cell.length_a   1.000
_cell.length_b   1.000
_cell.length_c   1.000
_cell.angle_alpha   90.00
_cell.angle_beta   90.00
_cell.angle_gamma   90.00
#
_symmetry.space_group_name_H-M   'P 1'
#
loop_
_entity.id
_entity.type
_entity.pdbx_description
1 polymer ?
#
loop_
_entity_poly.entity_id
_entity_poly.type
_entity_poly.pdbx_seq_one_letter_code
_entity_poly.pdbx_strand_id
1 'polypeptide(L)'
;VELTEKIALREGFGDVLAEGAYRLAEKYGHPEFFMGVKGQEFPSYDPRGLQGMALGYATQSRGADHIRGEVQDVSLYGVNTWRVTRDRNIEKVDPLTWEDKPLLTKEIPAFSG
;
A
#
# COMPACT_ATOMS: atom_id res chain seq x y z
N VAL A 1 -17.37 18.49 -0.68
CA VAL A 1 -16.70 18.73 -1.99
C VAL A 1 -15.86 19.99 -2.01
N GLU A 2 -16.18 21.04 -1.24
CA GLU A 2 -15.43 22.31 -1.18
C GLU A 2 -13.90 22.15 -1.03
N LEU A 3 -13.43 21.30 -0.10
CA LEU A 3 -11.99 21.14 0.11
C LEU A 3 -11.28 20.50 -1.08
N THR A 4 -11.95 19.58 -1.78
CA THR A 4 -11.43 18.93 -2.99
C THR A 4 -11.28 19.94 -4.13
N GLU A 5 -12.26 20.83 -4.31
CA GLU A 5 -12.18 21.92 -5.29
C GLU A 5 -11.04 22.89 -4.95
N LYS A 6 -10.90 23.29 -3.68
CA LYS A 6 -9.80 24.13 -3.23
C LYS A 6 -8.42 23.49 -3.41
N ILE A 7 -8.31 22.17 -3.27
CA ILE A 7 -7.07 21.44 -3.59
C ILE A 7 -6.76 21.55 -5.08
N ALA A 8 -7.76 21.26 -5.93
CA ALA A 8 -7.60 21.28 -7.38
C ALA A 8 -7.23 22.67 -7.92
N LEU A 9 -7.82 23.73 -7.33
CA LEU A 9 -7.58 25.12 -7.71
C LEU A 9 -6.46 25.79 -6.91
N ARG A 10 -5.86 25.11 -5.93
CA ARG A 10 -4.85 25.63 -5.00
C ARG A 10 -5.28 26.92 -4.29
N GLU A 11 -6.47 26.91 -3.71
CA GLU A 11 -7.06 28.06 -3.02
C GLU A 11 -6.99 27.94 -1.49
N GLY A 12 -6.44 28.96 -0.83
CA GLY A 12 -6.36 29.03 0.63
C GLY A 12 -5.62 27.82 1.23
N PHE A 13 -6.27 27.08 2.13
CA PHE A 13 -5.68 25.86 2.70
C PHE A 13 -5.54 24.71 1.68
N GLY A 14 -6.27 24.76 0.56
CA GLY A 14 -6.18 23.77 -0.50
C GLY A 14 -4.81 23.72 -1.17
N ASP A 15 -4.09 24.85 -1.26
CA ASP A 15 -2.72 24.89 -1.78
C ASP A 15 -1.75 24.04 -0.93
N VAL A 16 -1.93 24.07 0.39
CA VAL A 16 -1.11 23.25 1.31
C VAL A 16 -1.42 21.77 1.17
N LEU A 17 -2.71 21.43 1.00
CA LEU A 17 -3.16 20.05 0.83
C LEU A 17 -2.76 19.46 -0.55
N ALA A 18 -2.64 20.30 -1.57
CA ALA A 18 -2.22 19.88 -2.91
C ALA A 18 -0.79 19.33 -2.98
N GLU A 19 0.03 19.57 -1.96
CA GLU A 19 1.40 19.05 -1.85
C GLU A 19 1.49 17.58 -1.37
N GLY A 20 0.37 17.00 -0.95
CA GLY A 20 0.26 15.63 -0.43
C GLY A 20 0.48 15.53 1.08
N ALA A 21 0.06 14.41 1.67
CA ALA A 21 0.02 14.25 3.12
C ALA A 21 1.42 14.25 3.76
N TYR A 22 2.43 13.73 3.05
CA TYR A 22 3.81 13.74 3.54
C TYR A 22 4.34 15.16 3.73
N ARG A 23 4.20 16.01 2.71
CA ARG A 23 4.66 17.41 2.77
C ARG A 23 3.84 18.24 3.75
N LEU A 24 2.56 17.95 3.90
CA LEU A 24 1.72 18.55 4.93
C LEU A 24 2.26 18.25 6.33
N ALA A 25 2.50 16.97 6.64
CA ALA A 25 2.98 16.51 7.93
C ALA A 25 4.38 17.10 8.27
N GLU A 26 5.31 17.05 7.31
CA GLU A 26 6.64 17.66 7.41
C GLU A 26 6.56 19.17 7.65
N LYS A 27 5.71 19.89 6.92
CA LYS A 27 5.53 21.36 7.06
C LYS A 27 5.14 21.78 8.47
N TYR A 28 4.38 20.94 9.18
CA TYR A 28 3.95 21.21 10.55
C TYR A 28 4.81 20.52 11.61
N GLY A 29 5.95 19.91 11.22
CA GLY A 29 6.90 19.30 12.15
C GLY A 29 6.44 17.98 12.76
N HIS A 30 5.46 17.32 12.13
CA HIS A 30 4.86 16.08 12.63
C HIS A 30 4.84 14.95 11.56
N PRO A 31 6.00 14.56 11.01
CA PRO A 31 6.06 13.51 9.99
C PRO A 31 5.54 12.15 10.46
N GLU A 32 5.49 11.90 11.78
CA GLU A 32 4.91 10.70 12.39
C GLU A 32 3.41 10.54 12.12
N PHE A 33 2.71 11.61 11.73
CA PHE A 33 1.31 11.54 11.31
C PHE A 33 1.13 11.20 9.83
N PHE A 34 2.20 11.16 9.04
CA PHE A 34 2.11 10.71 7.66
C PHE A 34 1.91 9.19 7.60
N MET A 35 0.78 8.78 7.02
CA MET A 35 0.40 7.39 6.85
C MET A 35 0.72 6.94 5.42
N GLY A 36 1.96 6.54 5.18
CA GLY A 36 2.39 6.02 3.88
C GLY A 36 3.85 5.61 3.82
N VAL A 37 4.32 5.28 2.62
CA VAL A 37 5.70 4.85 2.37
C VAL A 37 6.26 5.59 1.16
N LYS A 38 7.50 6.09 1.28
CA LYS A 38 8.20 6.86 0.24
C LYS A 38 7.40 8.08 -0.26
N GLY A 39 6.65 8.73 0.63
CA GLY A 39 5.83 9.90 0.31
C GLY A 39 4.50 9.60 -0.41
N GLN A 40 4.16 8.33 -0.64
CA GLN A 40 2.86 7.89 -1.16
C GLN A 40 1.98 7.39 -0.02
N GLU A 41 0.74 7.88 0.06
CA GLU A 41 -0.25 7.51 1.06
C GLU A 41 -0.65 6.02 0.97
N PHE A 42 -0.97 5.39 2.10
CA PHE A 42 -1.49 4.03 2.10
C PHE A 42 -2.82 3.91 1.32
N PRO A 43 -3.05 2.79 0.61
CA PRO A 43 -4.36 2.47 0.04
C PRO A 43 -5.30 1.87 1.13
N SER A 44 -6.44 1.31 0.72
CA SER A 44 -7.54 0.88 1.59
C SER A 44 -7.29 -0.33 2.52
N TYR A 45 -6.03 -0.76 2.71
CA TYR A 45 -5.69 -1.94 3.51
C TYR A 45 -4.73 -1.60 4.64
N ASP A 46 -5.17 -1.85 5.88
CA ASP A 46 -4.38 -1.64 7.08
C ASP A 46 -3.28 -2.71 7.22
N PRO A 47 -1.99 -2.32 7.24
CA PRO A 47 -0.87 -3.26 7.29
C PRO A 47 -0.80 -4.06 8.59
N ARG A 48 -1.45 -3.61 9.68
CA ARG A 48 -1.46 -4.33 10.97
C ARG A 48 -2.21 -5.65 10.89
N GLY A 49 -3.22 -5.73 10.01
CA GLY A 49 -3.99 -6.95 9.79
C GLY A 49 -3.49 -7.79 8.61
N LEU A 50 -2.47 -7.33 7.87
CA LEU A 50 -2.03 -7.92 6.61
C LEU A 50 -0.50 -7.79 6.49
N GLN A 51 0.24 -8.71 7.11
CA GLN A 51 1.72 -8.61 7.17
C GLN A 51 2.38 -8.66 5.79
N GLY A 52 1.79 -9.37 4.83
CA GLY A 52 2.24 -9.37 3.44
C GLY A 52 2.10 -8.01 2.75
N MET A 53 1.03 -7.26 3.08
CA MET A 53 0.84 -5.89 2.59
C MET A 53 1.82 -4.92 3.24
N ALA A 54 2.07 -5.07 4.55
CA ALA A 54 3.08 -4.28 5.24
C ALA A 54 4.46 -4.41 4.56
N LEU A 55 4.87 -5.64 4.25
CA LEU A 55 6.11 -5.91 3.52
C LEU A 55 6.07 -5.32 2.11
N GLY A 56 4.96 -5.52 1.38
CA GLY A 56 4.76 -4.98 0.04
C GLY A 56 4.90 -3.46 -0.02
N TYR A 57 4.21 -2.73 0.85
CA TYR A 57 4.32 -1.27 0.93
C TYR A 57 5.75 -0.83 1.21
N ALA A 58 6.45 -1.50 2.14
CA ALA A 58 7.83 -1.17 2.50
C ALA A 58 8.79 -1.35 1.31
N THR A 59 8.62 -2.39 0.50
CA THR A 59 9.58 -2.76 -0.56
C THR A 59 9.23 -2.25 -1.95
N GLN A 60 7.99 -1.84 -2.21
CA GLN A 60 7.55 -1.40 -3.53
C GLN A 60 8.30 -0.14 -3.99
N SER A 61 8.68 -0.09 -5.27
CA SER A 61 9.54 0.97 -5.81
C SER A 61 8.89 2.35 -5.85
N ARG A 62 7.56 2.41 -6.01
CA ARG A 62 6.78 3.65 -6.15
C ARG A 62 6.09 4.15 -4.86
N GLY A 63 6.33 3.49 -3.72
CA GLY A 63 5.69 3.81 -2.44
C GLY A 63 4.55 2.85 -2.07
N ALA A 64 3.69 3.26 -1.13
CA ALA A 64 2.60 2.43 -0.64
C ALA A 64 1.53 2.20 -1.72
N ASP A 65 1.64 1.06 -2.41
CA ASP A 65 0.72 0.63 -3.45
C ASP A 65 0.35 -0.83 -3.26
N HIS A 66 -0.91 -1.16 -3.50
CA HIS A 66 -1.42 -2.53 -3.39
C HIS A 66 -1.45 -3.26 -4.73
N ILE A 67 -1.64 -2.57 -5.86
CA ILE A 67 -1.87 -3.21 -7.15
C ILE A 67 -0.63 -3.96 -7.66
N ARG A 68 0.58 -3.42 -7.41
CA ARG A 68 1.83 -4.09 -7.80
C ARG A 68 2.34 -5.09 -6.76
N GLY A 69 1.51 -5.52 -5.81
CA GLY A 69 1.90 -6.42 -4.74
C GLY A 69 0.69 -6.91 -3.96
N GLU A 70 -0.31 -7.43 -4.68
CA GLU A 70 -1.64 -7.77 -4.17
C GLU A 70 -1.64 -9.00 -3.24
N VAL A 71 -0.85 -8.97 -2.16
CA VAL A 71 -0.77 -10.08 -1.21
C VAL A 71 -2.10 -10.28 -0.47
N GLN A 72 -2.94 -9.24 -0.37
CA GLN A 72 -4.29 -9.34 0.19
C GLN A 72 -5.16 -10.36 -0.56
N ASP A 73 -4.91 -10.59 -1.85
CA ASP A 73 -5.67 -11.56 -2.64
C ASP A 73 -5.53 -12.96 -2.06
N VAL A 74 -4.30 -13.36 -1.78
CA VAL A 74 -4.00 -14.68 -1.21
C VAL A 74 -4.39 -14.74 0.26
N SER A 75 -4.06 -13.71 1.06
CA SER A 75 -4.21 -13.79 2.51
C SER A 75 -5.61 -13.44 3.03
N LEU A 76 -6.32 -12.52 2.37
CA LEU A 76 -7.65 -12.07 2.80
C LEU A 76 -8.74 -12.80 2.02
N TYR A 77 -8.67 -12.75 0.69
CA TYR A 77 -9.72 -13.24 -0.20
C TYR A 77 -9.57 -14.72 -0.58
N GLY A 78 -8.40 -15.32 -0.36
CA GLY A 78 -8.13 -16.71 -0.77
C GLY A 78 -8.05 -16.90 -2.28
N VAL A 79 -7.79 -15.82 -3.03
CA VAL A 79 -7.59 -15.85 -4.46
C VAL A 79 -6.25 -16.52 -4.75
N ASN A 80 -6.31 -17.65 -5.46
CA ASN A 80 -5.16 -18.48 -5.82
C ASN A 80 -4.91 -18.55 -7.34
N THR A 81 -5.45 -17.58 -8.09
CA THR A 81 -5.33 -17.51 -9.56
C THR A 81 -3.97 -16.95 -10.02
N TRP A 82 -3.17 -16.40 -9.11
CA TRP A 82 -1.82 -15.93 -9.42
C TRP A 82 -0.92 -17.08 -9.88
N ARG A 83 -0.01 -16.80 -10.81
CA ARG A 83 0.91 -17.83 -11.31
C ARG A 83 1.70 -18.47 -10.17
N VAL A 84 2.24 -17.68 -9.24
CA VAL A 84 3.00 -18.20 -8.09
C VAL A 84 2.14 -19.10 -7.20
N THR A 85 0.86 -18.76 -7.00
CA THR A 85 -0.04 -19.57 -6.16
C THR A 85 -0.44 -20.85 -6.86
N ARG A 86 -0.73 -20.81 -8.16
CA ARG A 86 -1.06 -22.00 -8.96
C ARG A 86 0.13 -22.93 -9.12
N ASP A 87 1.28 -22.41 -9.54
CA ASP A 87 2.48 -23.21 -9.85
C ASP A 87 3.05 -23.89 -8.59
N ARG A 88 2.78 -23.34 -7.39
CA ARG A 88 3.25 -23.87 -6.11
C ARG A 88 2.15 -24.47 -5.23
N ASN A 89 0.92 -24.56 -5.74
CA ASN A 89 -0.24 -25.03 -4.98
C ASN A 89 -0.42 -24.31 -3.63
N ILE A 90 -0.21 -22.98 -3.61
CA ILE A 90 -0.42 -22.13 -2.45
C ILE A 90 -1.89 -21.76 -2.38
N GLU A 91 -2.53 -22.10 -1.26
CA GLU A 91 -3.90 -21.71 -0.93
C GLU A 91 -3.91 -20.43 -0.08
N LYS A 92 -5.03 -20.14 0.56
CA LYS A 92 -5.15 -19.02 1.50
C LYS A 92 -4.11 -19.14 2.61
N VAL A 93 -3.32 -18.09 2.79
CA VAL A 93 -2.34 -17.98 3.89
C VAL A 93 -2.89 -17.14 5.03
N ASP A 94 -2.44 -17.40 6.25
CA ASP A 94 -2.80 -16.58 7.42
C ASP A 94 -2.26 -15.14 7.22
N PRO A 95 -3.09 -14.09 7.27
CA PRO A 95 -2.65 -12.71 7.10
C PRO A 95 -1.79 -12.18 8.28
N LEU A 96 -1.80 -12.84 9.44
CA LEU A 96 -1.12 -12.42 10.67
C LEU A 96 0.25 -13.10 10.88
N THR A 97 0.66 -13.99 9.98
CA THR A 97 1.97 -14.66 10.01
C THR A 97 2.89 -14.14 8.90
N TRP A 98 4.20 -14.32 9.04
CA TRP A 98 5.19 -13.66 8.18
C TRP A 98 5.95 -14.62 7.27
N GLU A 99 5.97 -15.91 7.56
CA GLU A 99 6.88 -16.90 6.97
C GLU A 99 6.74 -17.00 5.44
N ASP A 100 5.51 -17.00 4.94
CA ASP A 100 5.23 -17.10 3.49
C ASP A 100 5.35 -15.74 2.78
N LYS A 101 5.38 -14.64 3.52
CA LYS A 101 5.21 -13.28 2.99
C LYS A 101 6.39 -12.82 2.12
N PRO A 102 7.67 -13.07 2.46
CA PRO A 102 8.79 -12.74 1.58
C PRO A 102 8.67 -13.35 0.19
N LEU A 103 8.20 -14.59 0.09
CA LEU A 103 7.98 -15.25 -1.21
C LEU A 103 6.86 -14.56 -1.99
N LEU A 104 5.70 -14.39 -1.34
CA LEU A 104 4.52 -13.81 -1.98
C LEU A 104 4.78 -12.37 -2.43
N THR A 105 5.38 -11.55 -1.55
CA THR A 105 5.72 -10.15 -1.86
C THR A 105 6.79 -10.03 -2.94
N LYS A 106 7.65 -11.03 -3.14
CA LYS A 106 8.62 -11.02 -4.24
C LYS A 106 7.99 -11.42 -5.57
N GLU A 107 7.18 -12.46 -5.58
CA GLU A 107 6.74 -13.14 -6.80
C GLU A 107 5.44 -12.55 -7.36
N ILE A 108 4.51 -12.07 -6.52
CA ILE A 108 3.24 -11.45 -6.96
C ILE A 108 3.51 -10.19 -7.82
N PRO A 109 4.39 -9.25 -7.42
CA PRO A 109 4.70 -8.09 -8.25
C PRO A 109 5.27 -8.43 -9.64
N ALA A 110 6.04 -9.51 -9.74
CA ALA A 110 6.80 -9.86 -10.95
C ALA A 110 5.91 -10.19 -12.18
N PHE A 111 4.60 -10.36 -11.99
CA PHE A 111 3.64 -10.68 -13.05
C PHE A 111 2.59 -9.58 -13.27
N SER A 112 2.68 -8.46 -12.55
CA SER A 112 1.78 -7.31 -12.66
C SER A 112 2.25 -6.24 -13.68
N GLY A 113 3.25 -6.57 -14.51
CA GLY A 113 3.87 -5.68 -15.50
C GLY A 113 4.22 -6.39 -16.80
#